data_AF-A0A432PU95-F1
#
_entry.id   AF-A0A432PU95-F1
#
_cell.length_a   1.000
_cell.length_b   1.000
_cell.length_c   1.000
_cell.angle_alpha   90.00
_cell.angle_beta   90.00
_cell.angle_gamma   90.00
#
_symmetry.space_group_name_H-M   'P 1'
#
loop_
_entity.id
_entity.type
_entity.pdbx_description
1 polymer ?
#
loop_
_entity_poly.entity_id
_entity_poly.type
_entity_poly.pdbx_seq_one_letter_code
_entity_poly.pdbx_strand_id
1 'polypeptide(L)'
;MATKALPKEEWERYFDKLSKNLPAVEVQLEVVDKEVGDQVEVEYSPLTGLSYDPKDDVFEIQFKEIHDHLIYHPKEIYVEEENGKITTIEVVDK
;
A
#
# COMPACT_ATOMS: atom_id res chain seq x y z
N MET A 1 -11.03 5.23 13.97
CA MET A 1 -9.75 4.62 13.57
C MET A 1 -9.81 3.16 13.95
N ALA A 2 -9.84 2.28 12.96
CA ALA A 2 -9.74 0.84 13.15
C ALA A 2 -8.63 0.32 12.23
N THR A 3 -7.53 -0.13 12.83
CA THR A 3 -6.44 -0.80 12.13
C THR A 3 -6.67 -2.30 12.17
N LYS A 4 -6.60 -2.96 11.02
CA LYS A 4 -6.73 -4.41 10.91
C LYS A 4 -5.57 -5.00 10.13
N ALA A 5 -5.01 -6.10 10.64
CA ALA A 5 -4.14 -6.97 9.86
C ALA A 5 -4.98 -7.66 8.79
N LEU A 6 -4.57 -7.55 7.53
CA LEU A 6 -5.22 -8.25 6.42
C LEU A 6 -4.60 -9.65 6.31
N PRO A 7 -5.40 -10.74 6.36
CA PRO A 7 -4.88 -12.09 6.16
C PRO A 7 -4.21 -12.21 4.78
N LYS A 8 -3.07 -12.91 4.70
CA LYS A 8 -2.27 -13.00 3.46
C LYS A 8 -3.06 -13.57 2.28
N GLU A 9 -3.99 -14.48 2.55
CA GLU A 9 -4.87 -15.07 1.55
C GLU A 9 -5.87 -14.07 0.94
N GLU A 10 -6.07 -12.91 1.57
CA GLU A 10 -6.99 -11.87 1.10
C GLU A 10 -6.30 -10.76 0.32
N TRP A 11 -4.96 -10.66 0.34
CA TRP A 11 -4.22 -9.51 -0.22
C TRP A 11 -4.56 -9.24 -1.69
N GLU A 12 -4.40 -10.24 -2.57
CA GLU A 12 -4.71 -10.12 -4.01
C GLU A 12 -6.15 -9.62 -4.22
N ARG A 13 -7.13 -10.33 -3.64
CA ARG A 13 -8.56 -10.01 -3.79
C ARG A 13 -8.91 -8.62 -3.24
N TYR A 14 -8.30 -8.24 -2.12
CA TYR A 14 -8.58 -6.97 -1.45
C TYR A 14 -8.08 -5.80 -2.28
N PHE A 15 -6.81 -5.85 -2.70
CA PHE A 15 -6.17 -4.76 -3.45
C PHE A 15 -6.71 -4.65 -4.88
N ASP A 16 -7.00 -5.76 -5.55
CA ASP A 16 -7.72 -5.75 -6.83
C ASP A 16 -9.06 -5.03 -6.75
N LYS A 17 -9.81 -5.28 -5.66
CA LYS A 17 -11.12 -4.64 -5.44
C LYS A 17 -10.95 -3.16 -5.11
N LEU A 18 -9.97 -2.82 -4.28
CA LEU A 18 -9.67 -1.44 -3.91
C LEU A 18 -9.29 -0.62 -5.16
N SER A 19 -8.37 -1.12 -5.98
CA SER A 19 -7.87 -0.47 -7.19
C SER A 19 -8.96 -0.24 -8.22
N LYS A 20 -9.88 -1.20 -8.41
CA LYS A 20 -11.03 -1.03 -9.30
C LYS A 20 -12.00 0.08 -8.87
N ASN A 21 -12.02 0.43 -7.59
CA ASN A 21 -12.91 1.44 -7.01
C ASN A 21 -12.13 2.64 -6.45
N LEU A 22 -10.89 2.82 -6.90
CA LEU A 22 -10.01 3.84 -6.34
C LEU A 22 -10.59 5.24 -6.65
N PRO A 23 -10.86 6.07 -5.62
CA PRO A 23 -11.19 7.47 -5.85
C PRO A 23 -9.98 8.21 -6.43
N ALA A 24 -10.22 9.35 -7.08
CA ALA A 24 -9.13 10.27 -7.40
C ALA A 24 -8.55 10.84 -6.10
N VAL A 25 -7.41 10.31 -5.67
CA VAL A 25 -6.71 10.68 -4.44
C VAL A 25 -5.22 10.82 -4.71
N GLU A 26 -4.61 11.71 -3.93
CA GLU A 26 -3.16 11.83 -3.83
C GLU A 26 -2.72 11.14 -2.54
N VAL A 27 -1.60 10.44 -2.59
CA VAL A 27 -1.03 9.74 -1.44
C VAL A 27 0.43 10.13 -1.24
N GLN A 28 0.88 9.96 -0.01
CA GLN A 28 2.28 10.06 0.38
C GLN A 28 2.78 8.66 0.71
N LEU A 29 3.98 8.32 0.24
CA LEU A 29 4.67 7.08 0.57
C LEU A 29 5.86 7.41 1.46
N GLU A 30 5.85 6.83 2.65
CA GLU A 30 6.90 6.94 3.65
C GLU A 30 7.53 5.57 3.89
N VAL A 31 8.86 5.52 3.88
CA VAL A 31 9.64 4.36 4.28
C VAL A 31 10.22 4.64 5.65
N VAL A 32 9.82 3.83 6.63
CA VAL A 32 10.27 3.95 8.02
C VAL A 32 11.24 2.81 8.33
N ASP A 33 12.51 3.16 8.48
CA ASP A 33 13.56 2.21 8.81
C ASP A 33 14.45 2.72 9.96
N LYS A 34 15.10 1.82 10.68
CA LYS A 34 15.92 2.18 11.85
C LYS A 34 17.23 2.87 11.48
N GLU A 35 17.80 2.57 10.33
CA GLU A 35 19.09 3.12 9.89
C GLU A 35 18.91 4.48 9.21
N VAL A 36 17.87 4.62 8.39
CA VAL A 36 17.59 5.85 7.62
C VAL A 36 16.50 6.74 8.22
N GLY A 37 15.75 6.26 9.22
CA GLY A 37 14.63 7.00 9.81
C GLY A 37 13.40 6.99 8.91
N ASP A 38 12.60 8.05 9.01
CA ASP A 38 11.41 8.26 8.19
C ASP A 38 11.77 9.02 6.91
N GLN A 39 11.59 8.37 5.77
CA GLN A 39 11.91 8.89 4.45
C GLN A 39 10.65 9.02 3.60
N VAL A 40 10.33 10.25 3.18
CA VAL A 40 9.28 10.49 2.18
C VAL A 40 9.85 10.15 0.80
N GLU A 41 9.45 9.04 0.22
CA GLU A 41 9.84 8.67 -1.15
C GLU A 41 8.94 9.31 -2.20
N VAL A 42 7.66 9.48 -1.86
CA VAL A 42 6.65 10.05 -2.74
C VAL A 42 5.82 11.07 -1.98
N GLU A 43 5.82 12.31 -2.44
CA GLU A 43 5.04 13.40 -1.87
C GLU A 43 3.82 13.71 -2.77
N TYR A 44 2.61 13.59 -2.23
CA TYR A 44 1.33 13.93 -2.87
C TYR A 44 1.17 13.49 -4.34
N SER A 45 1.39 12.22 -4.64
CA SER A 45 1.24 11.72 -6.02
C SER A 45 -0.11 11.04 -6.26
N PRO A 46 -0.73 11.22 -7.45
CA PRO A 46 -1.96 10.53 -7.79
C PRO A 46 -1.76 9.02 -7.82
N LEU A 47 -2.46 8.32 -6.92
CA LEU A 47 -2.46 6.86 -6.87
C LEU A 47 -3.33 6.33 -8.02
N THR A 48 -2.80 5.38 -8.79
CA THR A 48 -3.52 4.75 -9.91
C THR A 48 -3.90 3.31 -9.63
N GLY A 49 -3.21 2.65 -8.71
CA GLY A 49 -3.58 1.33 -8.26
C GLY A 49 -2.67 0.76 -7.17
N LEU A 50 -3.11 -0.37 -6.66
CA LEU A 50 -2.49 -1.22 -5.66
C LEU A 50 -2.75 -2.68 -6.07
N SER A 51 -1.75 -3.54 -6.00
CA SER A 51 -1.91 -4.96 -6.32
C SER A 51 -0.94 -5.81 -5.51
N TYR A 52 -1.31 -7.07 -5.32
CA TYR A 52 -0.43 -8.08 -4.76
C TYR A 52 -0.39 -9.29 -5.69
N ASP A 53 0.78 -9.66 -6.18
CA ASP A 53 0.98 -10.88 -6.95
C ASP A 53 1.49 -12.01 -6.03
N PRO A 54 0.66 -13.03 -5.72
CA PRO A 54 1.08 -14.15 -4.88
C PRO A 54 2.12 -15.07 -5.55
N LYS A 55 2.31 -15.01 -6.87
CA LYS A 55 3.30 -15.83 -7.58
C LYS A 55 4.71 -15.32 -7.37
N ASP A 56 4.88 -14.00 -7.48
CA ASP A 56 6.17 -13.33 -7.31
C ASP A 56 6.38 -12.82 -5.87
N ASP A 57 5.35 -12.86 -5.02
CA ASP A 57 5.35 -12.38 -3.62
C ASP A 57 5.72 -10.90 -3.55
N VAL A 58 5.05 -10.09 -4.37
CA VAL A 58 5.29 -8.65 -4.53
C VAL A 58 4.01 -7.86 -4.31
N PHE A 59 4.11 -6.82 -3.48
CA PHE A 59 3.09 -5.78 -3.39
C PHE A 59 3.53 -4.56 -4.19
N GLU A 60 2.67 -4.07 -5.07
CA GLU A 60 2.96 -2.98 -6.00
C GLU A 60 2.03 -1.80 -5.74
N ILE A 61 2.62 -0.61 -5.74
CA ILE A 61 1.94 0.67 -5.59
C ILE A 61 2.16 1.47 -6.87
N GLN A 62 1.09 1.68 -7.63
CA GLN A 62 1.17 2.35 -8.92
C GLN A 62 0.78 3.82 -8.83
N PHE A 63 1.55 4.65 -9.54
CA PHE A 63 1.31 6.10 -9.60
C PHE A 63 1.16 6.56 -11.04
N LYS A 64 0.54 7.73 -11.24
CA LYS A 64 0.28 8.23 -12.60
C LYS A 64 1.52 8.77 -13.32
N GLU A 65 2.44 9.39 -12.59
CA GLU A 65 3.52 10.22 -13.16
C GLU A 65 4.93 9.84 -12.69
N ILE A 66 5.03 8.93 -11.71
CA ILE A 66 6.28 8.42 -11.18
C ILE A 66 6.35 6.90 -11.34
N HIS A 67 7.51 6.32 -11.04
CA HIS A 67 7.70 4.87 -11.10
C HIS A 67 6.90 4.18 -9.98
N ASP A 68 6.46 2.97 -10.28
CA ASP A 68 5.77 2.13 -9.31
C ASP A 68 6.73 1.73 -8.19
N HIS A 69 6.22 1.66 -6.97
CA HIS A 69 6.98 1.20 -5.81
C HIS A 69 6.67 -0.27 -5.55
N LEU A 70 7.72 -1.10 -5.53
CA LEU A 70 7.63 -2.56 -5.39
C LEU A 70 8.18 -2.99 -4.03
N ILE A 71 7.32 -3.63 -3.24
CA ILE A 71 7.68 -4.21 -1.95
C ILE A 71 7.77 -5.72 -2.12
N TYR A 72 8.99 -6.24 -2.07
CA TYR A 72 9.27 -7.68 -2.21
C TYR A 72 9.15 -8.39 -0.86
N HIS A 73 8.52 -9.57 -0.88
CA HIS A 73 8.33 -10.41 0.30
C HIS A 73 7.69 -9.71 1.50
N PRO A 74 6.54 -9.01 1.33
CA PRO A 74 5.86 -8.37 2.44
C PRO A 74 5.44 -9.42 3.48
N LYS A 75 5.70 -9.12 4.75
CA LYS A 75 5.38 -10.01 5.88
C LYS A 75 3.96 -9.78 6.37
N GLU A 76 3.60 -8.51 6.55
CA GLU A 76 2.32 -8.11 7.12
C GLU A 76 1.81 -6.88 6.40
N ILE A 77 0.49 -6.81 6.22
CA ILE A 77 -0.18 -5.65 5.66
C ILE A 77 -1.31 -5.28 6.59
N TYR A 78 -1.31 -4.03 7.03
CA TYR A 78 -2.33 -3.44 7.85
C TYR A 78 -3.08 -2.39 7.06
N VAL A 79 -4.40 -2.34 7.26
CA VAL A 79 -5.25 -1.28 6.69
C VAL A 79 -5.92 -0.55 7.82
N GLU A 80 -5.78 0.77 7.82
CA GLU A 80 -6.53 1.65 8.69
C GLU A 80 -7.71 2.25 7.96
N GLU A 81 -8.89 2.15 8.58
CA GLU A 81 -10.11 2.76 8.08
C GLU A 81 -10.68 3.79 9.07
N GLU A 82 -11.12 4.92 8.52
CA GLU A 82 -11.88 5.96 9.21
C GLU A 82 -13.15 6.31 8.42
N ASN A 83 -14.31 6.25 9.09
CA ASN A 83 -15.62 6.53 8.47
C ASN A 83 -15.87 5.75 7.17
N GLY A 84 -15.38 4.50 7.10
CA GLY A 84 -15.52 3.62 5.94
C GLY A 84 -14.58 3.95 4.77
N LYS A 85 -13.59 4.83 4.98
CA LYS A 85 -12.54 5.15 4.01
C LYS A 85 -11.20 4.65 4.51
N ILE A 86 -10.39 4.11 3.61
CA ILE A 86 -9.02 3.77 3.92
C ILE A 86 -8.23 5.06 4.04
N THR A 87 -7.53 5.22 5.16
CA THR A 87 -6.65 6.36 5.42
C THR A 87 -5.18 5.97 5.32
N THR A 88 -4.85 4.74 5.73
CA THR A 88 -3.47 4.25 5.82
C THR A 88 -3.41 2.81 5.36
N ILE A 89 -2.38 2.47 4.60
CA ILE A 89 -1.94 1.10 4.35
C ILE A 89 -0.51 1.03 4.84
N GLU A 90 -0.27 0.16 5.81
CA GLU A 90 1.06 -0.09 6.36
C GLU A 90 1.52 -1.46 5.90
N VAL A 91 2.73 -1.51 5.33
CA VAL A 91 3.34 -2.74 4.84
C VAL A 91 4.62 -2.96 5.63
N VAL A 92 4.70 -4.10 6.30
CA VAL A 92 5.91 -4.51 7.03
C VAL A 92 6.68 -5.47 6.15
N ASP A 93 7.86 -5.04 5.71
CA ASP A 93 8.83 -5.88 5.02
C ASP A 93 10.01 -6.24 5.96
N LYS A 94 11.20 -6.51 5.42
CA LYS A 94 12.18 -7.36 6.09
C LYS A 94 13.01 -6.70 7.17
#